data_AF-G5RRH7-F1
#
_entry.id   AF-G5RRH7-F1
#
_cell.length_a   1.000
_cell.length_b   1.000
_cell.length_c   1.000
_cell.angle_alpha   90.00
_cell.angle_beta   90.00
_cell.angle_gamma   90.00
#
_symmetry.space_group_name_H-M   'P 1'
#
loop_
_entity.id
_entity.type
_entity.pdbx_description
1 polymer ?
#
loop_
_entity_poly.entity_id
_entity_poly.type
_entity_poly.pdbx_seq_one_letter_code
_entity_poly.pdbx_strand_id
1 'polypeptide(L)' 'MTARHGALFEVEFNDPRPVLDILNAIGHMPLPPYIDRPDEDADRELYQTVYSEKPGAVAA' A
#
# COMPACT_ATOMS: atom_id res chain seq x y z
N MET A 1 14.70 -10.56 -0.58
CA MET A 1 14.02 -11.50 0.35
C MET A 1 15.03 -11.89 1.39
N THR A 2 14.77 -11.55 2.65
CA THR A 2 15.72 -11.63 3.77
C THR A 2 15.47 -12.86 4.62
N ALA A 3 14.20 -13.23 4.83
CA ALA A 3 13.81 -14.45 5.53
C ALA A 3 12.38 -14.91 5.14
N ARG A 4 11.97 -16.09 5.61
CA ARG A 4 10.60 -16.59 5.52
C ARG A 4 10.13 -17.10 6.87
N HIS A 5 8.97 -16.62 7.32
CA HIS A 5 8.33 -16.96 8.59
C HIS A 5 6.99 -17.65 8.33
N GLY A 6 7.04 -18.92 7.93
CA GLY A 6 5.86 -19.69 7.55
C GLY A 6 5.19 -19.16 6.27
N ALA A 7 3.99 -18.58 6.41
CA ALA A 7 3.26 -17.94 5.32
C ALA A 7 3.76 -16.51 4.99
N LEU A 8 4.57 -15.93 5.86
CA LEU A 8 5.04 -14.55 5.74
C LEU A 8 6.47 -14.49 5.17
N PHE A 9 6.76 -13.40 4.45
CA PHE A 9 8.07 -13.09 3.90
C PHE A 9 8.63 -11.86 4.59
N GLU A 10 9.92 -11.90 4.91
CA GLU A 10 10.67 -10.74 5.38
C GLU A 10 11.44 -10.14 4.20
N VAL A 11 11.27 -8.83 4.01
CA VAL A 11 11.87 -8.07 2.92
C VAL A 11 12.58 -6.83 3.48
N GLU A 12 13.74 -6.54 2.92
CA GLU A 12 14.53 -5.35 3.22
C GLU A 12 14.53 -4.43 2.00
N PHE A 13 14.35 -3.14 2.24
CA PHE A 13 14.44 -2.11 1.21
C PHE A 13 15.83 -1.47 1.27
N ASN A 14 16.59 -1.59 0.18
CA ASN A 14 17.91 -0.96 0.03
C ASN A 14 17.77 0.52 -0.37
N ASP A 15 17.07 1.30 0.44
CA ASP A 15 16.80 2.72 0.21
C ASP A 15 16.91 3.47 1.55
N PRO A 16 17.51 4.68 1.58
CA PRO A 16 17.66 5.45 2.82
C PRO A 16 16.34 6.01 3.38
N ARG A 17 15.26 6.04 2.58
CA ARG A 17 13.96 6.54 3.02
C ARG A 17 13.28 5.55 3.97
N PRO A 18 12.49 6.04 4.93
CA PRO A 18 11.57 5.20 5.70
C PRO A 18 10.68 4.32 4.79
N VAL A 19 10.39 3.10 5.22
CA VAL A 19 9.58 2.15 4.43
C VAL A 19 8.23 2.73 4.00
N LEU A 20 7.58 3.52 4.87
CA LEU A 20 6.32 4.17 4.55
C LEU A 20 6.43 5.16 3.39
N ASP A 21 7.54 5.90 3.30
CA ASP A 21 7.75 6.86 2.21
C ASP A 21 7.97 6.15 0.88
N ILE A 22 8.67 5.01 0.91
CA ILE A 22 8.84 4.15 -0.27
C ILE A 22 7.48 3.62 -0.72
N LEU A 23 6.70 3.04 0.20
CA LEU A 23 5.38 2.51 -0.08
C LEU A 23 4.41 3.58 -0.58
N ASN A 24 4.46 4.79 -0.04
CA ASN A 24 3.63 5.90 -0.49
C ASN A 24 4.01 6.38 -1.90
N ALA A 25 5.30 6.35 -2.24
CA ALA A 25 5.82 6.79 -3.53
C ALA A 25 5.53 5.81 -4.68
N ILE A 26 5.48 4.50 -4.39
CA ILE A 26 5.27 3.46 -5.42
C ILE A 26 3.92 2.75 -5.33
N GLY A 27 3.20 2.92 -4.22
CA GLY A 27 1.93 2.27 -3.95
C GLY A 27 0.80 2.88 -4.80
N HIS A 28 -0.03 2.00 -5.34
CA HIS A 28 -1.24 2.35 -6.10
C HIS A 28 -2.48 2.08 -5.26
N MET A 29 -3.53 2.89 -5.46
CA MET A 29 -4.82 2.68 -4.79
C MET A 29 -5.48 1.41 -5.36
N PRO A 30 -5.85 0.41 -4.53
CA PRO A 30 -6.59 -0.74 -5.00
C PRO A 30 -8.02 -0.34 -5.32
N LEU A 31 -8.29 0.01 -6.57
CA LEU A 31 -9.64 0.27 -7.04
C LEU A 31 -10.47 -1.03 -7.01
N PRO A 32 -11.78 -0.95 -6.70
CA PRO A 32 -12.65 -2.10 -6.74
C PRO A 32 -12.66 -2.75 -8.12
N PRO A 33 -12.94 -4.06 -8.18
CA PRO A 33 -12.85 -4.83 -9.42
C PRO A 33 -13.82 -4.37 -10.52
N TYR A 34 -14.80 -3.52 -10.20
CA TYR A 34 -15.76 -2.94 -11.15
C TYR A 34 -15.30 -1.59 -11.73
N ILE A 35 -14.16 -1.04 -11.29
CA ILE A 35 -13.56 0.18 -11.84
C ILE A 35 -12.40 -0.22 -12.74
N ASP A 36 -12.61 -0.16 -14.06
CA ASP A 36 -11.62 -0.52 -15.07
C ASP A 36 -10.89 0.73 -15.61
N ARG A 37 -10.10 1.35 -14.74
CA ARG A 37 -9.19 2.47 -15.07
C ARG A 37 -8.00 2.52 -14.12
N PRO A 38 -6.90 3.22 -14.45
CA PRO A 38 -5.82 3.51 -13.51
C PRO A 38 -6.31 4.33 -12.31
N ASP A 39 -5.59 4.23 -11.18
CA ASP A 39 -5.83 5.08 -10.02
C ASP A 39 -5.39 6.53 -10.27
N GLU A 40 -6.18 7.46 -9.75
CA GLU A 40 -5.94 8.89 -9.79
C GLU A 40 -5.69 9.41 -8.36
N ASP A 41 -5.06 10.57 -8.23
CA ASP A 41 -4.77 11.15 -6.91
C ASP A 41 -6.05 11.37 -6.08
N ALA A 42 -7.18 11.67 -6.73
CA ALA A 42 -8.48 11.81 -6.08
C ALA A 42 -8.99 10.49 -5.46
N ASP A 43 -8.61 9.33 -6.03
CA ASP A 43 -8.96 8.04 -5.45
C ASP A 43 -8.27 7.83 -4.11
N ARG A 44 -7.07 8.41 -3.93
CA ARG A 44 -6.40 8.38 -2.63
C ARG A 44 -7.27 9.02 -1.56
N GLU A 45 -7.81 10.20 -1.80
CA GLU A 45 -8.67 10.88 -0.83
C GLU A 45 -10.01 10.14 -0.60
N LEU A 46 -10.64 9.66 -1.68
CA LEU A 46 -11.97 9.03 -1.62
C LEU A 46 -11.93 7.63 -1.02
N TYR A 47 -10.94 6.80 -1.37
CA TYR A 47 -10.81 5.44 -0.83
C TYR A 47 -10.18 5.43 0.55
N GLN A 48 -9.26 6.34 0.84
CA GLN A 48 -8.58 6.35 2.14
C GLN A 48 -9.57 6.65 3.28
N THR A 49 -10.62 7.45 3.07
CA THR A 49 -11.63 7.67 4.13
C THR A 49 -12.45 6.44 4.52
N VAL A 50 -12.58 5.44 3.63
CA VAL A 50 -13.27 4.18 3.95
C VAL A 50 -12.39 3.27 4.81
N TYR A 51 -11.06 3.42 4.74
CA TYR A 51 -10.09 2.53 5.41
C TYR A 51 -9.17 3.22 6.42
N SER A 52 -9.30 4.53 6.64
CA SER A 52 -8.39 5.29 7.50
C SER A 52 -8.89 5.45 8.93
N GLU A 53 -8.32 4.66 9.83
CA GLU A 53 -7.97 5.17 11.17
C GLU A 53 -6.45 5.11 11.44
N LYS A 54 -5.69 4.29 10.70
CA LYS A 54 -4.24 4.12 10.93
C LYS A 54 -3.45 4.03 9.62
N PRO A 55 -2.33 4.76 9.47
CA PRO A 55 -1.41 4.57 8.34
C PRO A 55 -0.97 3.11 8.24
N GLY A 56 -1.07 2.52 7.04
CA GLY A 56 -0.75 1.11 6.79
C GLY A 56 -1.89 0.11 7.07
N ALA A 57 -3.10 0.57 7.38
CA ALA A 57 -4.27 -0.30 7.44
C ALA A 57 -4.64 -0.76 6.02
N VAL A 58 -4.56 -2.06 5.78
CA VAL A 58 -5.06 -2.72 4.57
C VAL A 58 -6.39 -3.37 4.92
N ALA A 59 -7.39 -3.20 4.07
CA ALA A 59 -8.65 -3.92 4.15
C ALA A 59 -8.36 -5.44 4.08
N ALA A 60 -8.74 -6.18 5.13
CA ALA A 60 -8.72 -7.63 5.14
C ALA A 60 -9.97 -8.19 4.46
#